data_AF-A0A7D9HEZ5-F1
#
_entry.id   AF-A0A7D9HEZ5-F1
#
_cell.length_a   1.000
_cell.length_b   1.000
_cell.length_c   1.000
_cell.angle_alpha   90.00
_cell.angle_beta   90.00
_cell.angle_gamma   90.00
#
_symmetry.space_group_name_H-M   'P 1'
#
loop_
_entity.id
_entity.type
_entity.pdbx_description
1 polymer ?
#
loop_
_entity_poly.entity_id
_entity_poly.type
_entity_poly.pdbx_seq_one_letter_code
_entity_poly.pdbx_strand_id
1 'polypeptide(L)' 'MDAQNNLLVKFADDITTSAPVKSGSDSAEAEVESIQNWSEANQMTLNLSKTWEMVVHCGSMKPLPAPIVTTDCRH' A
#
# COMPACT_ATOMS: atom_id res chain seq x y z
N MET A 1 6.16 -11.78 13.21
CA MET A 1 5.74 -10.81 12.17
C MET A 1 7.01 -10.30 11.50
N ASP A 2 7.38 -10.85 10.34
CA ASP A 2 8.56 -10.41 9.60
C ASP A 2 8.24 -9.11 8.84
N ALA A 3 8.25 -7.97 9.55
CA ALA A 3 8.04 -6.64 8.98
C ALA A 3 9.12 -6.20 7.97
N GLN A 4 10.18 -7.00 7.79
CA GLN A 4 11.37 -6.62 7.01
C GLN A 4 11.13 -6.49 5.50
N ASN A 5 10.00 -6.97 4.97
CA ASN A 5 9.71 -6.95 3.52
C ASN A 5 8.43 -6.21 3.15
N ASN A 6 7.79 -5.52 4.08
CA ASN A 6 6.58 -4.75 3.77
C ASN A 6 6.97 -3.35 3.28
N LEU A 7 6.27 -2.85 2.26
CA LEU A 7 6.43 -1.50 1.74
C LEU A 7 5.22 -0.68 2.12
N LEU A 8 5.44 0.36 2.92
CA LEU A 8 4.46 1.39 3.25
C LEU A 8 4.80 2.68 2.50
N VAL A 9 3.83 3.18 1.74
CA VAL A 9 3.90 4.47 1.04
C VAL A 9 2.83 5.37 1.61
N LYS A 10 3.20 6.60 1.95
CA LYS A 10 2.27 7.61 2.45
C LYS A 10 2.36 8.87 1.59
N PHE A 11 1.21 9.42 1.24
CA PHE A 11 1.10 10.71 0.58
C PHE A 11 -0.09 11.47 1.17
N ALA A 12 0.17 12.62 1.79
CA ALA A 12 -0.85 13.36 2.56
C ALA A 12 -1.59 12.44 3.56
N ASP A 13 -2.90 12.29 3.42
CA ASP A 13 -3.78 11.43 4.21
C ASP A 13 -3.91 10.00 3.66
N ASP A 14 -3.43 9.73 2.44
CA ASP A 14 -3.45 8.40 1.84
C ASP A 14 -2.27 7.54 2.30
N ILE A 15 -2.56 6.29 2.64
CA ILE A 15 -1.57 5.26 3.00
C ILE A 15 -1.81 4.03 2.11
N THR A 16 -0.74 3.49 1.55
CA THR A 16 -0.75 2.21 0.83
C THR A 16 0.29 1.29 1.45
N THR A 17 -0.13 0.10 1.86
CA THR A 17 0.76 -0.94 2.39
C THR A 17 0.73 -2.13 1.46
N SER A 18 1.91 -2.65 1.15
CA SER A 18 2.07 -3.87 0.36
C SER A 18 2.92 -4.87 1.15
N ALA A 19 2.38 -6.07 1.31
CA ALA A 19 3.04 -7.18 1.98
C ALA A 19 3.19 -8.34 0.98
N PRO A 20 4.39 -8.93 0.85
CA PRO A 20 4.57 -10.10 0.01
C PRO A 20 3.77 -11.29 0.56
N VAL A 21 2.84 -11.82 -0.25
CA VAL A 21 2.11 -13.04 0.10
C VAL A 21 3.05 -14.24 -0.07
N LYS A 22 3.29 -14.98 1.03
CA LYS A 22 4.03 -16.25 0.99
C LYS A 22 3.05 -17.41 1.17
N SER A 23 3.38 -18.58 0.62
CA SER A 23 2.54 -19.77 0.76
C SER A 23 2.29 -20.09 2.24
N GLY A 24 1.02 -20.01 2.65
CA GLY A 24 0.60 -20.32 4.02
C GLY A 24 0.75 -19.17 5.03
N SER A 25 1.13 -17.97 4.61
CA SER A 25 1.11 -16.80 5.49
C SER A 25 0.56 -15.58 4.77
N ASP A 26 -0.60 -15.13 5.23
CA ASP A 26 -1.16 -13.82 4.91
C ASP A 26 -1.00 -12.91 6.14
N SER A 27 -0.37 -11.76 5.95
CA SER A 27 -0.14 -10.78 7.02
C SER A 27 -1.00 -9.52 6.84
N ALA A 28 -1.85 -9.44 5.81
CA ALA A 28 -2.60 -8.23 5.50
C ALA A 28 -3.47 -7.76 6.68
N GLU A 29 -4.16 -8.69 7.34
CA GLU A 29 -4.99 -8.40 8.53
C GLU A 29 -4.17 -7.76 9.66
N ALA A 30 -3.02 -8.34 10.00
CA ALA A 30 -2.15 -7.83 11.06
C ALA A 30 -1.57 -6.45 10.73
N GLU A 31 -1.27 -6.17 9.45
CA GLU A 31 -0.81 -4.85 9.01
C GLU A 31 -1.91 -3.80 9.14
N VAL A 32 -3.15 -4.12 8.75
CA VAL A 32 -4.30 -3.22 8.88
C VAL A 32 -4.58 -2.93 10.36
N GLU A 33 -4.54 -3.95 11.22
CA GLU A 33 -4.69 -3.78 12.68
C GLU A 33 -3.60 -2.87 13.25
N SER A 34 -2.34 -3.05 12.82
CA SER A 34 -1.24 -2.18 13.24
C SER A 34 -1.44 -0.72 12.82
N ILE A 35 -1.94 -0.47 11.60
CA ILE A 35 -2.22 0.88 11.11
C ILE A 35 -3.39 1.49 11.89
N GLN A 36 -4.42 0.70 12.20
CA GLN A 36 -5.54 1.14 13.02
C GLN A 36 -5.05 1.58 14.41
N ASN A 37 -4.31 0.73 15.11
CA ASN A 37 -3.76 1.03 16.44
C ASN A 37 -2.89 2.29 16.43
N TRP A 38 -2.04 2.45 15.40
CA TRP A 38 -1.24 3.65 15.24
C TRP A 38 -2.10 4.89 14.97
N SER A 39 -3.14 4.77 14.14
CA SER A 39 -4.04 5.89 13.85
C SER A 39 -4.76 6.38 15.11
N GLU A 40 -5.27 5.46 15.93
CA GLU A 40 -5.95 5.76 17.19
C GLU A 40 -5.00 6.48 18.18
N ALA A 41 -3.76 5.98 18.31
CA ALA A 41 -2.74 6.60 19.14
C ALA A 41 -2.37 8.02 18.69
N ASN A 42 -2.57 8.34 17.41
CA ASN A 42 -2.30 9.65 16.82
C ASN A 42 -3.57 10.50 16.63
N GLN A 43 -4.68 10.14 17.28
CA GLN A 43 -5.97 10.86 17.18
C GLN A 43 -6.50 10.96 15.74
N MET A 44 -6.17 9.98 14.91
CA MET A 44 -6.71 9.80 13.57
C MET A 44 -7.69 8.65 13.54
N THR A 45 -8.50 8.57 12.49
CA THR A 45 -9.46 7.49 12.30
C THR A 45 -9.32 6.93 10.91
N LEU A 46 -9.11 5.62 10.82
CA LEU A 46 -9.12 4.89 9.55
C LEU A 46 -10.57 4.68 9.09
N ASN A 47 -10.87 5.05 7.84
CA ASN A 47 -12.18 4.76 7.25
C ASN A 47 -12.18 3.36 6.63
N LEU A 48 -12.53 2.35 7.43
CA LEU A 48 -12.60 0.95 6.98
C LEU A 48 -13.59 0.73 5.83
N SER A 49 -14.68 1.51 5.75
CA SER A 49 -15.66 1.39 4.66
C SER A 49 -15.10 1.79 3.28
N LYS A 50 -14.03 2.60 3.27
CA LYS A 50 -13.31 3.02 2.07
C LYS A 50 -11.98 2.30 1.88
N THR A 51 -11.54 1.53 2.88
CA THR A 51 -10.30 0.76 2.82
C THR A 51 -10.58 -0.54 2.08
N TRP A 52 -9.71 -0.91 1.16
CA TRP A 52 -9.84 -2.13 0.37
C TRP A 52 -8.49 -2.84 0.30
N GLU A 53 -8.56 -4.17 0.21
CA GLU A 53 -7.40 -5.03 0.02
C GLU A 53 -7.34 -5.50 -1.44
N MET A 54 -6.14 -5.65 -1.99
CA MET A 54 -5.95 -6.21 -3.32
C MET A 54 -4.73 -7.12 -3.40
N VAL A 55 -4.96 -8.31 -3.92
CA VAL A 55 -3.91 -9.30 -4.21
C VAL A 55 -3.44 -9.15 -5.65
N VAL A 56 -2.18 -8.74 -5.82
CA VAL A 56 -1.57 -8.57 -7.14
C VAL A 56 -0.73 -9.79 -7.49
N HIS A 57 -1.14 -10.53 -8.53
CA HIS A 57 -0.35 -11.61 -9.11
C HIS A 57 0.52 -11.06 -10.24
N CYS A 58 1.84 -11.03 -10.06
CA CYS A 58 2.76 -10.67 -11.13
C CYS A 58 2.91 -11.85 -12.11
N GLY A 59 1.90 -12.06 -12.95
CA GLY A 59 1.86 -13.13 -13.96
C GLY A 59 2.26 -12.68 -15.38
N SER A 60 2.50 -11.39 -15.60
CA SER A 60 2.85 -10.88 -16.93
C SER A 60 4.02 -9.91 -16.87
N MET A 61 5.14 -10.27 -17.49
CA MET A 61 6.24 -9.38 -17.86
C MET A 61 5.81 -8.40 -18.97
N LYS A 62 4.68 -7.72 -18.81
CA LYS A 62 4.37 -6.60 -19.70
C LYS A 62 5.39 -5.51 -19.38
N PRO A 63 6.14 -5.00 -20.37
CA PRO A 63 7.10 -3.93 -20.13
C PRO A 63 6.39 -2.76 -19.44
N LEU A 64 7.09 -2.12 -18.50
CA LEU A 64 6.60 -0.94 -17.81
C LEU A 64 6.08 0.06 -18.85
N PRO A 65 4.89 0.67 -18.64
CA PRO A 65 4.41 1.71 -19.54
C PRO A 65 5.47 2.83 -19.61
N ALA A 66 5.70 3.36 -20.81
CA ALA A 66 6.68 4.41 -21.01
C ALA A 66 6.39 5.60 -20.08
N PRO A 67 7.41 6.25 -19.49
CA PRO A 67 7.23 7.42 -18.65
C PRO A 67 6.36 8.46 -19.37
N ILE A 68 5.35 8.98 -18.68
CA ILE A 68 4.54 10.09 -19.19
C ILE A 68 5.45 11.30 -19.22
N VAL A 69 5.92 11.69 -20.40
CA VAL A 69 6.68 12.92 -20.60
C VAL A 69 5.69 14.07 -20.38
N THR A 70 5.79 14.75 -19.23
CA THR A 70 5.17 16.07 -19.07
C THR A 70 5.92 17.02 -19.97
N THR A 71 5.35 17.32 -21.14
CA THR A 71 5.80 18.46 -21.93
C THR A 71 5.59 19.70 -21.08
N ASP A 72 6.71 20.28 -20.64
CA ASP A 72 6.80 21.58 -19.99
C ASP A 72 5.98 22.60 -20.79
N CYS A 73 4.84 23.03 -20.23
CA CYS A 73 4.12 24.19 -20.73
C CYS A 73 4.98 25.42 -20.40
N ARG A 74 5.90 25.72 -21.31
CA ARG A 74 6.76 26.90 -21.23
C ARG A 74 5.88 28.16 -21.11
N HIS A 75 6.23 28.99 -20.14
CA HIS A 75 5.64 30.28 -19.80
C HIS A 75 5.61 31.25 -20.98
#